data_AF-A0A6J0GNZ1-F1
#
_entry.id   AF-A0A6J0GNZ1-F1
#
_cell.length_a   1.000
_cell.length_b   1.000
_cell.length_c   1.000
_cell.angle_alpha   90.00
_cell.angle_beta   90.00
_cell.angle_gamma   90.00
#
_symmetry.space_group_name_H-M   'P 1'
#
loop_
_entity.id
_entity.type
_entity.pdbx_description
1 polymer ?
#
loop_
_entity_poly.entity_id
_entity_poly.type
_entity_poly.pdbx_seq_one_letter_code
_entity_poly.pdbx_strand_id
1 'polypeptide(L)'
;MADESWKLEQELEQGRAQAWPQGGHDMGVLKLLRLRDQMKQQLMEYSAAVRGGETTFLDQVVEEKHIQGVTEDLETNKEEIEVSFWNKTLALQRIQLMAALRNKVNQGDKDSCLILETVNRIVLLSRTIIKYQQLAHEKKQKLIDIKRKRLSLKKDQRRKLQQIQTMKKKQKKEKGNKNLDEAKMLQNLEKERLMTTVIQNVFQNIIIGSGVNWAEDPSLKAIVLQLEKNVHLP
;
A
#
# COMPACT_ATOMS: atom_id res chain seq x y z
N MET A 1 -50.90 -18.17 26.91
CA MET A 1 -49.53 -18.32 27.46
C MET A 1 -49.37 -17.54 28.77
N ALA A 2 -50.30 -17.69 29.71
CA ALA A 2 -50.15 -17.25 31.11
C ALA A 2 -50.52 -18.39 32.07
N ASP A 3 -50.72 -19.60 31.52
CA ASP A 3 -51.35 -20.73 32.20
C ASP A 3 -50.35 -21.83 32.62
N GLU A 4 -49.06 -21.60 32.34
CA GLU A 4 -47.96 -22.51 32.72
C GLU A 4 -47.01 -21.88 33.75
N SER A 5 -47.18 -20.57 34.03
CA SER A 5 -46.38 -19.85 35.04
C SER A 5 -46.78 -20.25 36.46
N TRP A 6 -48.08 -20.43 36.72
CA TRP A 6 -48.56 -20.86 38.04
C TRP A 6 -48.20 -22.31 38.38
N LYS A 7 -47.97 -23.17 37.37
CA LYS A 7 -47.49 -24.54 37.60
C LYS A 7 -46.03 -24.60 38.02
N LEU A 8 -45.18 -23.79 37.40
CA LEU A 8 -43.75 -23.75 37.75
C LEU A 8 -43.50 -23.06 39.09
N GLU A 9 -44.28 -22.02 39.45
CA GLU A 9 -44.22 -21.42 40.79
C GLU A 9 -44.75 -22.34 41.88
N GLN A 10 -45.80 -23.13 41.59
CA GLN A 10 -46.35 -24.12 42.52
C GLN A 10 -45.40 -25.33 42.73
N GLU A 11 -44.64 -25.74 41.72
CA GLU A 11 -43.59 -26.77 41.86
C GLU A 11 -42.33 -26.24 42.57
N LEU A 12 -41.97 -24.96 42.38
CA LEU A 12 -40.87 -24.29 43.10
C LEU A 12 -41.20 -23.95 44.57
N GLU A 13 -42.48 -23.87 44.93
CA GLU A 13 -42.94 -23.72 46.32
C GLU A 13 -43.18 -25.07 47.02
N GLN A 14 -43.62 -26.10 46.30
CA GLN A 14 -43.71 -27.47 46.84
C GLN A 14 -42.32 -28.09 47.11
N GLY A 15 -41.29 -27.74 46.33
CA GLY A 15 -39.90 -28.13 46.60
C GLY A 15 -39.24 -27.42 47.80
N ARG A 16 -39.83 -26.32 48.29
CA ARG A 16 -39.30 -25.51 49.41
C ARG A 16 -39.87 -25.87 50.79
N ALA A 17 -40.90 -26.71 50.85
CA ALA A 17 -41.59 -27.08 52.08
C ALA A 17 -41.19 -28.46 52.66
N GLN A 18 -40.12 -29.10 52.17
CA GLN A 18 -39.54 -30.28 52.82
C GLN A 18 -38.33 -29.92 53.68
N ALA A 19 -38.63 -29.70 54.97
CA ALA A 19 -37.79 -29.94 56.14
C ALA A 19 -36.34 -29.42 56.12
N TRP A 20 -36.13 -28.24 56.69
CA TRP A 20 -34.92 -27.97 57.48
C TRP A 20 -35.16 -28.51 58.89
N PRO A 21 -34.42 -29.53 59.39
CA PRO A 21 -34.44 -29.84 60.81
C PRO A 21 -33.68 -28.73 61.55
N GLN A 22 -34.38 -28.05 62.44
CA GLN A 22 -33.75 -27.27 63.50
C GLN A 22 -32.91 -28.22 64.36
N GLY A 23 -31.63 -27.92 64.48
CA GLY A 23 -30.69 -28.64 65.33
C GLY A 23 -29.34 -27.96 65.28
N GLY A 24 -29.11 -27.04 66.21
CA GLY A 24 -27.87 -26.29 66.32
C GLY A 24 -26.66 -27.18 66.61
N HIS A 25 -25.53 -26.80 66.04
CA HIS A 25 -24.21 -26.78 66.68
C HIS A 25 -23.22 -26.36 65.59
N ASP A 26 -22.46 -25.29 65.89
CA ASP A 26 -21.10 -25.07 65.44
C ASP A 26 -20.81 -25.43 63.97
N MET A 27 -20.83 -24.42 63.09
CA MET A 27 -20.38 -24.59 61.70
C MET A 27 -18.85 -24.74 61.71
N GLY A 28 -18.38 -25.88 62.23
CA GLY A 28 -16.97 -26.18 62.40
C GLY A 28 -16.23 -26.01 61.08
N VAL A 29 -15.00 -25.53 61.17
CA VAL A 29 -14.08 -25.20 60.06
C VAL A 29 -14.12 -26.24 58.93
N LEU A 30 -14.36 -27.52 59.26
CA LEU A 30 -14.52 -28.62 58.32
C LEU A 30 -15.70 -28.46 57.32
N LYS A 31 -16.85 -27.94 57.75
CA LYS A 31 -18.00 -27.67 56.87
C LYS A 31 -17.71 -26.52 55.90
N LEU A 32 -17.07 -25.46 56.37
CA LEU A 32 -16.62 -24.33 55.53
C LEU A 32 -15.53 -24.75 54.54
N LEU A 33 -14.60 -25.62 54.95
CA LEU A 33 -13.62 -26.24 54.05
C LEU A 33 -14.31 -27.04 52.94
N ARG A 34 -15.28 -27.90 53.30
CA ARG A 34 -16.03 -28.70 52.33
C ARG A 34 -16.80 -27.82 51.33
N LEU A 35 -17.44 -26.75 51.80
CA LEU A 35 -18.15 -25.81 50.92
C LEU A 35 -17.19 -25.09 49.96
N ARG A 36 -16.02 -24.65 50.46
CA ARG A 36 -14.99 -24.03 49.63
C ARG A 36 -14.49 -24.99 48.56
N ASP A 37 -14.26 -26.26 48.90
CA ASP A 37 -13.81 -27.26 47.95
C ASP A 37 -14.89 -27.55 46.90
N GLN A 38 -16.17 -27.56 47.30
CA GLN A 38 -17.30 -27.64 46.36
C GLN A 38 -17.35 -26.44 45.40
N MET A 39 -17.19 -25.21 45.92
CA MET A 39 -17.20 -24.01 45.08
C MET A 39 -16.00 -23.98 44.12
N LYS A 40 -14.81 -24.43 44.57
CA LYS A 40 -13.64 -24.59 43.69
C LYS A 40 -13.88 -25.62 42.61
N GLN A 41 -14.50 -26.75 42.95
CA GLN A 41 -14.84 -27.80 42.00
C GLN A 41 -15.83 -27.28 40.95
N GLN A 42 -16.88 -26.57 41.37
CA GLN A 42 -17.83 -25.94 40.45
C GLN A 42 -17.15 -24.90 39.57
N LEU A 43 -16.26 -24.06 40.11
CA LEU A 43 -15.51 -23.09 39.30
C LEU A 43 -14.63 -23.80 38.26
N MET A 44 -13.99 -24.91 38.62
CA MET A 44 -13.20 -25.73 37.70
C MET A 44 -14.08 -26.34 36.60
N GLU A 45 -15.24 -26.90 36.95
CA GLU A 45 -16.19 -27.48 36.01
C GLU A 45 -16.76 -26.43 35.05
N TYR A 46 -17.16 -25.27 35.56
CA TYR A 46 -17.63 -24.16 34.73
C TYR A 46 -16.52 -23.63 33.80
N SER A 47 -15.30 -23.44 34.31
CA SER A 47 -14.18 -22.98 33.47
C SER A 47 -13.76 -24.01 32.42
N ALA A 48 -13.85 -25.30 32.72
CA ALA A 48 -13.64 -26.38 31.75
C ALA A 48 -14.76 -26.42 30.69
N ALA A 49 -16.01 -26.24 31.09
CA ALA A 49 -17.16 -26.17 30.19
C ALA A 49 -17.08 -24.95 29.26
N VAL A 50 -16.68 -23.78 29.77
CA VAL A 50 -16.46 -22.58 28.95
C VAL A 50 -15.32 -22.79 27.96
N ARG A 51 -14.18 -23.34 28.40
CA ARG A 51 -13.04 -23.60 27.52
C ARG A 51 -13.33 -24.69 26.46
N GLY A 52 -14.10 -25.71 26.81
CA GLY A 52 -14.61 -26.71 25.84
C GLY A 52 -15.66 -26.12 24.89
N GLY A 53 -16.45 -25.15 25.37
CA GLY A 53 -17.38 -24.37 24.56
C GLY A 53 -16.68 -23.46 23.54
N GLU A 54 -15.57 -22.81 23.91
CA GLU A 54 -14.75 -21.99 23.01
C GLU A 54 -14.17 -22.81 21.85
N THR A 55 -13.70 -24.04 22.10
CA THR A 55 -13.24 -24.93 21.03
C THR A 55 -14.39 -25.35 20.12
N THR A 56 -15.58 -25.57 20.68
CA THR A 56 -16.80 -25.91 19.91
C THR A 56 -17.27 -24.72 19.06
N PHE A 57 -17.15 -23.49 19.58
CA PHE A 57 -17.47 -22.26 18.85
C PHE A 57 -16.52 -22.01 17.67
N LEU A 58 -15.21 -22.23 17.86
CA LEU A 58 -14.24 -22.13 16.77
C LEU A 58 -14.47 -23.20 15.68
N ASP A 59 -14.84 -24.42 16.08
CA ASP A 59 -15.18 -25.51 15.16
C ASP A 59 -16.43 -25.18 14.34
N GLN A 60 -17.48 -24.66 14.99
CA GLN A 60 -18.68 -24.14 14.31
C GLN A 60 -18.37 -23.01 13.32
N VAL A 61 -17.47 -22.08 13.66
CA VAL A 61 -17.08 -20.97 12.75
C VAL A 61 -16.27 -21.48 11.55
N VAL A 62 -15.47 -22.54 11.71
CA VAL A 62 -14.75 -23.18 10.60
C VAL A 62 -15.72 -23.97 9.71
N GLU A 63 -16.67 -24.69 10.31
CA GLU A 63 -17.72 -25.42 9.61
C GLU A 63 -18.65 -24.47 8.85
N GLU A 64 -19.05 -23.34 9.44
CA GLU A 64 -19.88 -22.31 8.80
C GLU A 64 -19.18 -21.70 7.57
N LYS A 65 -17.89 -21.39 7.68
CA LYS A 65 -17.08 -20.92 6.53
C LYS A 65 -16.95 -21.97 5.44
N HIS A 66 -16.85 -23.25 5.82
CA HIS A 66 -16.80 -24.35 4.85
C HIS A 66 -18.14 -24.51 4.14
N ILE A 67 -19.25 -24.48 4.88
CA ILE A 67 -20.62 -24.52 4.32
C ILE A 67 -20.86 -23.33 3.40
N GLN A 68 -20.41 -22.13 3.78
CA GLN A 68 -20.51 -20.94 2.95
C GLN A 68 -19.73 -21.13 1.64
N GLY A 69 -18.48 -21.60 1.69
CA GLY A 69 -17.69 -21.87 0.49
C GLY A 69 -18.33 -22.93 -0.42
N VAL A 70 -18.85 -24.02 0.15
CA VAL A 70 -19.56 -25.06 -0.62
C VAL A 70 -20.85 -24.51 -1.24
N THR A 71 -21.54 -23.59 -0.56
CA THR A 71 -22.76 -22.94 -1.06
C THR A 71 -22.43 -22.02 -2.24
N GLU A 72 -21.38 -21.21 -2.13
CA GLU A 72 -20.88 -20.33 -3.20
C GLU A 72 -20.43 -21.15 -4.43
N ASP A 73 -19.73 -22.26 -4.21
CA ASP A 73 -19.34 -23.20 -5.28
C ASP A 73 -20.55 -23.86 -5.94
N LEU A 74 -21.56 -24.27 -5.17
CA LEU A 74 -22.80 -24.84 -5.70
C LEU A 74 -23.60 -23.82 -6.50
N GLU A 75 -23.67 -22.57 -6.05
CA GLU A 75 -24.35 -21.49 -6.77
C GLU A 75 -23.64 -21.19 -8.10
N THR A 76 -22.31 -21.09 -8.08
CA THR A 76 -21.49 -20.93 -9.29
C THR A 76 -21.69 -22.09 -10.26
N ASN A 77 -21.65 -23.33 -9.77
CA ASN A 77 -21.89 -24.52 -10.59
C ASN A 77 -23.30 -24.55 -11.17
N LYS A 78 -24.31 -24.13 -10.40
CA LYS A 78 -25.69 -24.02 -10.88
C LYS A 78 -25.79 -23.00 -12.01
N GLU A 79 -25.22 -21.81 -11.85
CA GLU A 79 -25.19 -20.79 -12.91
C GLU A 79 -24.50 -21.32 -14.17
N GLU A 80 -23.37 -22.01 -14.03
CA GLU A 80 -22.67 -22.62 -15.17
C GLU A 80 -23.52 -23.68 -15.87
N ILE A 81 -24.19 -24.56 -15.11
CA ILE A 81 -25.08 -25.59 -15.65
C ILE A 81 -26.28 -24.96 -16.35
N GLU A 82 -26.89 -23.91 -15.78
CA GLU A 82 -28.01 -23.19 -16.39
C GLU A 82 -27.59 -22.53 -17.71
N VAL A 83 -26.47 -21.81 -17.72
CA VAL A 83 -25.91 -21.20 -18.95
C VAL A 83 -25.62 -22.28 -19.99
N SER A 84 -25.04 -23.41 -19.59
CA SER A 84 -24.77 -24.56 -20.47
C SER A 84 -26.06 -25.14 -21.06
N PHE A 85 -27.09 -25.33 -20.23
CA PHE A 85 -28.40 -25.83 -20.65
C PHE A 85 -29.07 -24.89 -21.65
N TRP A 86 -29.10 -23.59 -21.37
CA TRP A 86 -29.66 -22.59 -22.29
C TRP A 86 -28.90 -22.52 -23.60
N ASN A 87 -27.56 -22.57 -23.56
CA ASN A 87 -26.74 -22.58 -24.76
C ASN A 87 -26.99 -23.81 -25.64
N LYS A 88 -27.07 -25.00 -25.03
CA LYS A 88 -27.39 -26.26 -25.73
C LYS A 88 -28.80 -26.22 -26.33
N THR A 89 -29.77 -25.73 -25.57
CA THR A 89 -31.16 -25.57 -26.04
C THR A 89 -31.25 -24.61 -27.21
N LEU A 90 -30.59 -23.46 -27.12
CA LEU A 90 -30.54 -22.47 -28.20
C LEU A 90 -29.84 -23.02 -29.45
N ALA A 91 -28.74 -23.76 -29.27
CA ALA A 91 -28.06 -24.43 -30.38
C ALA A 91 -28.97 -25.43 -31.09
N LEU A 92 -29.69 -26.27 -30.34
CA LEU A 92 -30.65 -27.22 -30.90
C LEU A 92 -31.78 -26.52 -31.65
N GLN A 93 -32.38 -25.49 -31.06
CA GLN A 93 -33.43 -24.69 -31.71
C GLN A 93 -32.95 -24.06 -33.02
N ARG A 94 -31.72 -23.52 -33.06
CA ARG A 94 -31.12 -22.97 -34.28
C ARG A 94 -30.91 -24.03 -35.36
N ILE A 95 -30.46 -25.23 -34.99
CA ILE A 95 -30.27 -26.35 -35.93
C ILE A 95 -31.62 -26.77 -36.52
N GLN A 96 -32.64 -26.94 -35.68
CA GLN A 96 -33.99 -27.32 -36.12
C GLN A 96 -34.60 -26.26 -37.04
N LEU A 97 -34.51 -24.97 -36.67
CA LEU A 97 -34.98 -23.87 -37.49
C LEU A 97 -34.25 -23.82 -38.84
N MET A 98 -32.92 -23.99 -38.83
CA MET A 98 -32.12 -24.00 -40.06
C MET A 98 -32.49 -25.18 -40.97
N ALA A 99 -32.76 -26.35 -40.40
CA ALA A 99 -33.23 -27.51 -41.16
C ALA A 99 -34.61 -27.24 -41.79
N ALA A 100 -35.56 -26.67 -41.03
CA ALA A 100 -36.87 -26.30 -41.52
C ALA A 100 -36.79 -25.23 -42.63
N LEU A 101 -35.98 -24.18 -42.43
CA LEU A 101 -35.73 -23.14 -43.43
C LEU A 101 -35.10 -23.70 -44.71
N ARG A 102 -34.11 -24.58 -44.60
CA ARG A 102 -33.50 -25.25 -45.75
C ARG A 102 -34.53 -26.05 -46.55
N ASN A 103 -35.36 -26.83 -45.85
CA ASN A 103 -36.42 -27.60 -46.49
C ASN A 103 -37.46 -26.71 -47.15
N LYS A 104 -37.73 -25.52 -46.57
CA LYS A 104 -38.62 -24.52 -47.17
C LYS A 104 -38.02 -23.94 -48.44
N VAL A 105 -36.79 -23.44 -48.41
CA VAL A 105 -36.12 -22.86 -49.60
C VAL A 105 -35.99 -23.87 -50.75
N ASN A 106 -35.85 -25.17 -50.44
CA ASN A 106 -35.79 -26.22 -51.45
C ASN A 106 -37.15 -26.51 -52.13
N GLN A 107 -38.27 -25.98 -51.64
CA GLN A 107 -39.60 -26.16 -52.27
C GLN A 107 -39.75 -25.34 -53.55
N GLY A 108 -38.92 -24.31 -53.77
CA GLY A 108 -38.87 -23.55 -55.02
C GLY A 108 -40.11 -22.70 -55.29
N ASP A 109 -40.96 -22.47 -54.28
CA ASP A 109 -42.11 -21.59 -54.36
C ASP A 109 -41.72 -20.10 -54.28
N LYS A 110 -42.69 -19.21 -54.48
CA LYS A 110 -42.47 -17.75 -54.41
C LYS A 110 -41.90 -17.33 -53.05
N ASP A 111 -42.35 -17.97 -51.98
CA ASP A 111 -41.91 -17.69 -50.61
C ASP A 111 -40.43 -18.10 -50.41
N SER A 112 -39.99 -19.22 -51.01
CA SER A 112 -38.59 -19.65 -51.05
C SER A 112 -37.67 -18.59 -51.64
N CYS A 113 -38.12 -17.95 -52.73
CA CYS A 113 -37.35 -16.88 -53.38
C CYS A 113 -37.20 -15.65 -52.46
N LEU A 114 -38.28 -15.25 -51.78
CA LEU A 114 -38.27 -14.12 -50.83
C LEU A 114 -37.40 -14.40 -49.60
N ILE A 115 -37.45 -15.64 -49.08
CA ILE A 115 -36.61 -16.08 -47.96
C ILE A 115 -35.13 -16.02 -48.39
N LEU A 116 -34.79 -16.53 -49.56
CA LEU A 116 -33.41 -16.54 -50.05
C LEU A 116 -32.86 -15.11 -50.28
N GLU A 117 -33.66 -14.23 -50.88
CA GLU A 117 -33.29 -12.83 -51.06
C GLU A 117 -33.04 -12.14 -49.71
N THR A 118 -33.91 -12.38 -48.74
CA THR A 118 -33.77 -11.82 -47.38
C THR A 118 -32.52 -12.34 -46.70
N VAL A 119 -32.24 -13.64 -46.76
CA VAL A 119 -31.02 -14.24 -46.20
C VAL A 119 -29.77 -13.65 -46.87
N ASN A 120 -29.77 -13.46 -48.18
CA ASN A 120 -28.65 -12.82 -48.88
C ASN A 120 -28.41 -11.38 -48.43
N ARG A 121 -29.48 -10.59 -48.24
CA ARG A 121 -29.40 -9.24 -47.69
C ARG A 121 -28.84 -9.25 -46.27
N ILE A 122 -29.29 -10.18 -45.41
CA ILE A 122 -28.77 -10.35 -44.05
C ILE A 122 -27.28 -10.68 -44.08
N VAL A 123 -26.85 -11.64 -44.92
CA VAL A 123 -25.44 -12.03 -45.05
C VAL A 123 -24.57 -10.85 -45.49
N LEU A 124 -25.04 -10.06 -46.47
CA LEU A 124 -24.32 -8.87 -46.91
C LEU A 124 -24.16 -7.85 -45.77
N LEU A 125 -25.25 -7.59 -45.03
CA LEU A 125 -25.23 -6.69 -43.88
C LEU A 125 -24.29 -7.21 -42.78
N SER A 126 -24.40 -8.48 -42.39
CA SER A 126 -23.50 -9.11 -41.41
C SER A 126 -22.03 -8.99 -41.82
N ARG A 127 -21.72 -9.18 -43.11
CA ARG A 127 -20.36 -9.00 -43.62
C ARG A 127 -19.85 -7.57 -43.47
N THR A 128 -20.71 -6.56 -43.72
CA THR A 128 -20.34 -5.16 -43.48
C THR A 128 -20.14 -4.86 -41.99
N ILE A 129 -21.00 -5.38 -41.11
CA ILE A 129 -20.87 -5.23 -39.65
C ILE A 129 -19.54 -5.81 -39.17
N ILE A 130 -19.18 -7.02 -39.60
CA ILE A 130 -17.90 -7.66 -39.24
C ILE A 130 -16.71 -6.81 -39.68
N LYS A 131 -16.74 -6.24 -40.91
CA LYS A 131 -15.68 -5.35 -41.39
C LYS A 131 -15.52 -4.11 -40.49
N TYR A 132 -16.63 -3.48 -40.08
CA TYR A 132 -16.58 -2.33 -39.20
C TYR A 132 -16.11 -2.68 -37.79
N GLN A 133 -16.53 -3.82 -37.25
CA GLN A 133 -16.06 -4.32 -35.96
C GLN A 133 -14.54 -4.57 -35.97
N GLN A 134 -14.03 -5.18 -37.05
CA GLN A 134 -12.59 -5.40 -37.23
C GLN A 134 -11.84 -4.07 -37.26
N LEU A 135 -12.30 -3.11 -38.06
CA LEU A 135 -11.69 -1.78 -38.15
C LEU A 135 -11.71 -1.06 -36.78
N ALA A 136 -12.82 -1.15 -36.04
CA ALA A 136 -12.92 -0.57 -34.71
C ALA A 136 -11.92 -1.22 -33.74
N HIS A 137 -11.73 -2.54 -33.82
CA HIS A 137 -10.77 -3.27 -33.00
C HIS A 137 -9.32 -2.85 -33.31
N GLU A 138 -8.96 -2.71 -34.58
CA GLU A 138 -7.64 -2.22 -34.99
C GLU A 138 -7.37 -0.80 -34.47
N LYS A 139 -8.36 0.10 -34.56
CA LYS A 139 -8.24 1.47 -34.03
C LYS A 139 -8.10 1.46 -32.51
N LYS A 140 -8.86 0.62 -31.80
CA LYS A 140 -8.74 0.43 -30.35
C LYS A 140 -7.35 -0.07 -29.98
N GLN A 141 -6.79 -1.01 -30.73
CA GLN A 141 -5.44 -1.53 -30.48
C GLN A 141 -4.37 -0.45 -30.66
N LYS A 142 -4.44 0.32 -31.76
CA LYS A 142 -3.55 1.47 -32.00
C LYS A 142 -3.64 2.51 -30.87
N LEU A 143 -4.84 2.76 -30.35
CA LEU A 143 -5.03 3.66 -29.21
C LEU A 143 -4.35 3.13 -27.93
N ILE A 144 -4.48 1.83 -27.65
CA ILE A 144 -3.81 1.19 -26.51
C ILE A 144 -2.29 1.32 -26.62
N ASP A 145 -1.72 1.10 -27.81
CA ASP A 145 -0.29 1.24 -28.03
C ASP A 145 0.20 2.68 -27.85
N ILE A 146 -0.56 3.67 -28.31
CA ILE A 146 -0.27 5.09 -28.06
C ILE A 146 -0.30 5.40 -26.55
N LYS A 147 -1.31 4.90 -25.83
CA LYS A 147 -1.40 5.07 -24.37
C LYS A 147 -0.19 4.45 -23.66
N ARG A 148 0.24 3.26 -24.08
CA ARG A 148 1.43 2.58 -23.56
C ARG A 148 2.70 3.40 -23.80
N LYS A 149 2.93 3.86 -25.03
CA LYS A 149 4.08 4.73 -25.39
C LYS A 149 4.09 6.02 -24.56
N ARG A 150 2.94 6.68 -24.41
CA ARG A 150 2.79 7.90 -23.60
C ARG A 150 3.15 7.64 -22.13
N LEU A 151 2.73 6.51 -21.59
CA LEU A 151 3.06 6.15 -20.21
C LEU A 151 4.56 5.93 -20.02
N SER A 152 5.23 5.23 -20.94
CA SER A 152 6.69 5.04 -20.91
C SER A 152 7.42 6.38 -20.97
N LEU A 153 7.02 7.26 -21.88
CA LEU A 153 7.60 8.61 -22.00
C LEU A 153 7.43 9.42 -20.70
N LYS A 154 6.26 9.35 -20.06
CA LYS A 154 6.01 10.03 -18.77
C LYS A 154 6.91 9.49 -17.66
N LYS A 155 7.18 8.18 -17.64
CA LYS A 155 8.14 7.57 -16.70
C LYS A 155 9.55 8.08 -16.97
N ASP A 156 9.97 8.14 -18.24
CA ASP A 156 11.29 8.65 -18.63
C ASP A 156 11.47 10.11 -18.27
N GLN A 157 10.46 10.94 -18.54
CA GLN A 157 10.46 12.36 -18.17
C GLN A 157 10.63 12.53 -16.66
N ARG A 158 9.90 11.74 -15.84
CA ARG A 158 10.05 11.77 -14.37
C ARG A 158 11.48 11.40 -13.94
N ARG A 159 12.05 10.34 -14.51
CA ARG A 159 13.43 9.92 -14.21
C ARG A 159 14.45 11.00 -14.54
N LYS A 160 14.38 11.59 -15.74
CA LYS A 160 15.26 12.70 -16.14
C LYS A 160 15.11 13.91 -15.24
N LEU A 161 13.87 14.27 -14.86
CA LEU A 161 13.63 15.39 -13.95
C LEU A 161 14.24 15.14 -12.56
N GLN A 162 14.11 13.93 -12.02
CA GLN A 162 14.74 13.54 -10.76
C GLN A 162 16.28 13.62 -10.84
N GLN A 163 16.86 13.19 -11.96
CA GLN A 163 18.30 13.29 -12.20
C GLN A 163 18.76 14.76 -12.23
N ILE A 164 18.05 15.64 -12.96
CA ILE A 164 18.33 17.09 -13.01
C ILE A 164 18.24 17.71 -11.61
N GLN A 165 17.20 17.40 -10.84
CA GLN A 165 17.07 17.91 -9.46
C GLN A 165 18.23 17.45 -8.57
N THR A 166 18.67 16.21 -8.72
CA THR A 166 19.79 15.64 -7.95
C THR A 166 21.11 16.31 -8.32
N MET A 167 21.37 16.49 -9.62
CA MET A 167 22.55 17.20 -10.11
C MET A 167 22.56 18.66 -9.66
N LYS A 168 21.41 19.36 -9.72
CA LYS A 168 21.27 20.73 -9.24
C LYS A 168 21.58 20.85 -7.74
N LYS A 169 21.11 19.91 -6.92
CA LYS A 169 21.42 19.85 -5.48
C LYS A 169 22.92 19.62 -5.25
N LYS A 170 23.56 18.71 -5.99
CA LYS A 170 25.01 18.46 -5.92
C LYS A 170 25.81 19.72 -6.27
N GLN A 171 25.49 20.37 -7.38
CA GLN A 171 26.16 21.60 -7.81
C GLN A 171 26.01 22.73 -6.78
N LYS A 172 24.82 22.90 -6.18
CA LYS A 172 24.60 23.91 -5.12
C LYS A 172 25.47 23.63 -3.88
N LYS A 173 25.60 22.36 -3.47
CA LYS A 173 26.48 21.97 -2.36
C LYS A 173 27.95 22.23 -2.68
N GLU A 174 28.39 21.88 -3.89
CA GLU A 174 29.79 22.08 -4.31
C GLU A 174 30.15 23.58 -4.38
N LYS A 175 29.26 24.42 -4.93
CA LYS A 175 29.43 25.88 -4.89
C LYS A 175 29.49 26.43 -3.46
N GLY A 176 28.62 25.94 -2.57
CA GLY A 176 28.64 26.32 -1.15
C GLY A 176 29.95 25.96 -0.46
N ASN A 177 30.50 24.77 -0.73
CA ASN A 177 31.78 24.35 -0.18
C ASN A 177 32.95 25.18 -0.71
N LYS A 178 33.02 25.42 -2.04
CA LYS A 178 34.07 26.27 -2.63
C LYS A 178 34.06 27.67 -2.06
N ASN A 179 32.88 28.29 -1.92
CA ASN A 179 32.76 29.61 -1.32
C ASN A 179 33.20 29.62 0.16
N LEU A 180 32.92 28.56 0.91
CA LEU A 180 33.37 28.44 2.30
C LEU A 180 34.90 28.31 2.39
N ASP A 181 35.50 27.53 1.49
CA ASP A 181 36.95 27.33 1.43
C ASP A 181 37.66 28.62 0.99
N GLU A 182 37.13 29.33 -0.01
CA GLU A 182 37.60 30.65 -0.44
C GLU A 182 37.51 31.68 0.70
N ALA A 183 36.40 31.71 1.45
CA ALA A 183 36.24 32.63 2.59
C ALA A 183 37.24 32.34 3.73
N LYS A 184 37.49 31.06 4.04
CA LYS A 184 38.51 30.67 5.02
C LYS A 184 39.92 31.03 4.56
N MET A 185 40.23 30.85 3.28
CA MET A 185 41.52 31.24 2.70
C MET A 185 41.74 32.75 2.82
N LEU A 186 40.75 33.57 2.45
CA LEU A 186 40.82 35.03 2.60
C LEU A 186 41.01 35.45 4.06
N GLN A 187 40.29 34.83 4.99
CA GLN A 187 40.44 35.11 6.42
C GLN A 187 41.85 34.77 6.94
N ASN A 188 42.43 33.66 6.48
CA ASN A 188 43.79 33.28 6.85
C ASN A 188 44.81 34.29 6.28
N LEU A 189 44.66 34.68 5.01
CA LEU A 189 45.52 35.71 4.41
C LEU A 189 45.43 37.04 5.16
N GLU A 190 44.25 37.44 5.60
CA GLU A 190 44.07 38.66 6.41
C GLU A 190 44.79 38.56 7.76
N LYS A 191 44.74 37.40 8.43
CA LYS A 191 45.49 37.16 9.67
C LYS A 191 47.00 37.20 9.45
N GLU A 192 47.50 36.54 8.40
CA GLU A 192 48.94 36.57 8.05
C GLU A 192 49.40 37.99 7.73
N ARG A 193 48.56 38.78 7.04
CA ARG A 193 48.82 40.19 6.76
C ARG A 193 48.92 41.01 8.05
N LEU A 194 47.95 40.87 8.96
CA LEU A 194 47.97 41.55 10.25
C LEU A 194 49.22 41.18 11.07
N MET A 195 49.58 39.90 11.10
CA MET A 195 50.77 39.43 11.79
C MET A 195 52.05 40.04 11.20
N THR A 196 52.16 40.09 9.87
CA THR A 196 53.29 40.71 9.18
C THR A 196 53.41 42.20 9.52
N THR A 197 52.29 42.93 9.56
CA THR A 197 52.26 44.35 9.98
C THR A 197 52.73 44.52 11.42
N VAL A 198 52.29 43.67 12.35
CA VAL A 198 52.73 43.73 13.75
C VAL A 198 54.24 43.48 13.85
N ILE A 199 54.74 42.46 13.16
CA ILE A 199 56.18 42.14 13.12
C ILE A 199 56.98 43.32 12.57
N GLN A 200 56.52 43.92 11.46
CA GLN A 200 57.16 45.12 10.88
C GLN A 200 57.19 46.29 11.87
N ASN A 201 56.07 46.59 12.53
CA ASN A 201 56.00 47.65 13.53
C ASN A 201 56.95 47.40 14.71
N VAL A 202 57.07 46.15 15.17
CA VAL A 202 58.02 45.77 16.23
C VAL A 202 59.46 46.00 15.76
N PHE A 203 59.83 45.54 14.56
CA PHE A 203 61.18 45.76 14.02
C PHE A 203 61.49 47.24 13.83
N GLN A 204 60.55 48.05 13.33
CA GLN A 204 60.71 49.51 13.21
C GLN A 204 60.98 50.15 14.57
N ASN A 205 60.19 49.80 15.59
CA ASN A 205 60.38 50.31 16.95
C ASN A 205 61.72 49.90 17.55
N ILE A 206 62.19 48.67 17.31
CA ILE A 206 63.52 48.21 17.75
C ILE A 206 64.63 49.01 17.06
N ILE A 207 64.54 49.22 15.74
CA ILE A 207 65.53 50.01 14.99
C ILE A 207 65.60 51.43 15.54
N ILE A 208 64.45 52.09 15.72
CA ILE A 208 64.37 53.46 16.26
C ILE A 208 64.87 53.52 17.70
N GLY A 209 64.45 52.59 18.56
CA GLY A 209 64.82 52.55 19.98
C GLY A 209 66.28 52.17 20.26
N SER A 210 66.94 51.47 19.32
CA SER A 210 68.34 51.04 19.47
C SER A 210 69.36 52.18 19.39
N GLY A 211 68.97 53.35 18.86
CA GLY A 211 69.87 54.50 18.70
C GLY A 211 71.04 54.29 17.72
N VAL A 212 71.05 53.18 16.98
CA VAL A 212 72.07 52.87 15.97
C VAL A 212 71.82 53.70 14.71
N ASN A 213 72.85 54.39 14.19
CA ASN A 213 72.74 55.17 12.96
C ASN A 213 72.73 54.27 11.71
N TRP A 214 71.64 53.55 11.51
CA TRP A 214 71.42 52.60 10.42
C TRP A 214 71.49 53.21 9.02
N ALA A 215 71.44 54.54 8.90
CA ALA A 215 71.58 55.25 7.63
C ALA A 215 73.05 55.35 7.15
N GLU A 216 74.01 55.24 8.07
CA GLU A 216 75.45 55.30 7.78
C GLU A 216 76.03 53.95 7.35
N ASP A 217 75.53 52.83 7.88
CA ASP A 217 75.94 51.49 7.45
C ASP A 217 75.17 51.04 6.20
N PRO A 218 75.86 50.85 5.05
CA PRO A 218 75.22 50.39 3.81
C PRO A 218 74.49 49.05 3.94
N SER A 219 74.97 48.18 4.84
CA SER A 219 74.41 46.84 5.04
C SER A 219 73.08 46.89 5.77
N LEU A 220 73.01 47.66 6.87
CA LEU A 220 71.78 47.86 7.63
C LEU A 220 70.75 48.66 6.81
N LYS A 221 71.19 49.68 6.07
CA LYS A 221 70.33 50.45 5.16
C LYS A 221 69.65 49.56 4.11
N ALA A 222 70.38 48.59 3.56
CA ALA A 222 69.81 47.65 2.59
C ALA A 222 68.74 46.74 3.21
N ILE A 223 68.96 46.24 4.44
CA ILE A 223 68.02 45.37 5.16
C ILE A 223 66.72 46.12 5.50
N VAL A 224 66.82 47.35 6.00
CA VAL A 224 65.64 48.16 6.34
C VAL A 224 64.81 48.51 5.10
N LEU A 225 65.47 48.89 4.00
CA LEU A 225 64.79 49.18 2.73
C LEU A 225 64.15 47.93 2.08
N GLN A 226 64.69 46.73 2.33
CA GLN A 226 64.07 45.48 1.88
C GLN A 226 62.82 45.13 2.69
N LEU A 227 62.80 45.43 4.00
CA LEU A 227 61.63 45.21 4.85
C LEU A 227 60.44 46.09 4.47
N GLU A 228 60.69 47.33 4.03
CA GLU A 228 59.66 48.28 3.60
C GLU A 228 59.01 47.91 2.25
N LYS A 229 59.79 47.35 1.31
CA LYS A 229 59.32 47.03 -0.05
C LYS A 229 58.32 45.86 -0.10
N ASN A 230 58.22 45.04 0.93
CA ASN A 230 57.33 43.89 0.96
C ASN A 230 55.86 44.24 1.34
N VAL A 231 55.52 45.53 1.47
CA VAL A 231 54.19 46.01 1.92
C VAL A 231 53.24 46.38 0.76
N HIS A 232 53.75 46.50 -0.46
CA HIS A 232 52.92 46.86 -1.62
C HIS A 232 53.00 45.82 -2.74
N LEU A 233 52.02 44.92 -2.75
CA LEU A 233 51.53 44.32 -3.98
C LEU A 233 50.03 44.65 -4.13
N PRO A 234 49.55 44.88 -5.37
CA PRO A 234 48.18 45.33 -5.66
C PRO A 234 47.10 44.33 -5.26
#